data_AF-A0A6P2CP39-F1
#
_entry.id   AF-A0A6P2CP39-F1
#
_cell.length_a   1.000
_cell.length_b   1.000
_cell.length_c   1.000
_cell.angle_alpha   90.00
_cell.angle_beta   90.00
_cell.angle_gamma   90.00
#
_symmetry.space_group_name_H-M   'P 1'
#
loop_
_entity.id
_entity.type
_entity.pdbx_description
1 polymer ?
#
loop_
_entity_poly.entity_id
_entity_poly.type
_entity_poly.pdbx_seq_one_letter_code
_entity_poly.pdbx_strand_id
1 'polypeptide(L)'
;MNPPALFPISWFAAGIVTPESARDFARYAQASPNHPARHWLWAAFRDWSEERERFTSDECQTAYALGEADPDHNLGTAMMCHILLQRTCPTDVRVAAAQSNRPVVRRTAGA
;
A
#
# COMPACT_ATOMS: atom_id res chain seq x y z
N MET A 1 13.73 -24.90 1.10
CA MET A 1 13.74 -23.62 0.37
C MET A 1 12.80 -22.71 1.13
N ASN A 2 13.30 -21.66 1.80
CA ASN A 2 12.40 -20.72 2.47
C ASN A 2 11.61 -20.00 1.38
N PRO A 3 10.26 -19.97 1.42
CA PRO A 3 9.50 -19.19 0.46
C PRO A 3 9.98 -17.72 0.54
N PRO A 4 10.07 -17.01 -0.59
CA PRO A 4 10.32 -15.57 -0.54
C PRO A 4 9.27 -14.94 0.39
N ALA A 5 9.71 -14.07 1.30
CA ALA A 5 8.79 -13.36 2.17
C ALA A 5 7.78 -12.62 1.30
N LEU A 6 6.48 -12.87 1.52
CA LEU A 6 5.40 -12.28 0.73
C LEU A 6 5.47 -10.74 0.75
N PHE A 7 5.90 -10.16 1.88
CA PHE A 7 5.99 -8.72 2.10
C PHE A 7 7.44 -8.24 2.09
N PRO A 8 7.73 -7.08 1.48
CA PRO A 8 9.05 -6.46 1.57
C PRO A 8 9.28 -5.87 2.97
N ILE A 9 10.55 -5.76 3.38
CA ILE A 9 10.95 -5.21 4.69
C ILE A 9 10.39 -3.80 4.93
N SER A 10 10.26 -3.00 3.87
CA SER A 10 9.73 -1.64 3.95
C SER A 10 8.28 -1.59 4.47
N TRP A 11 7.47 -2.64 4.27
CA TRP A 11 6.11 -2.71 4.82
C TRP A 11 6.10 -2.97 6.32
N PHE A 12 7.06 -3.76 6.83
CA PHE A 12 7.25 -3.94 8.27
C PHE A 12 7.75 -2.65 8.93
N ALA A 13 8.69 -1.96 8.28
CA ALA A 13 9.24 -0.70 8.78
C ALA A 13 8.17 0.41 8.86
N ALA A 14 7.23 0.43 7.91
CA ALA A 14 6.09 1.35 7.92
C ALA A 14 4.93 0.89 8.84
N GLY A 15 5.04 -0.29 9.48
CA GLY A 15 3.99 -0.84 10.33
C GLY A 15 2.72 -1.25 9.57
N ILE A 16 2.80 -1.48 8.25
CA ILE A 16 1.69 -1.98 7.43
C ILE A 16 1.37 -3.43 7.77
N VAL A 17 2.41 -4.22 8.01
CA VAL A 17 2.28 -5.59 8.49
C VAL A 17 3.10 -5.81 9.75
N THR A 18 2.59 -6.67 10.62
CA THR A 18 3.35 -7.22 11.75
C THR A 18 3.85 -8.63 11.39
N PRO A 19 4.79 -9.21 12.16
CA PRO A 19 5.17 -10.61 11.98
C PRO A 19 3.99 -11.59 12.06
N GLU A 20 2.96 -11.28 12.82
CA GLU A 20 1.73 -12.06 12.94
C GLU A 20 0.91 -11.96 11.65
N SER A 21 0.52 -10.76 11.22
CA SER A 21 -0.32 -10.60 10.03
C SER A 21 0.39 -11.07 8.76
N ALA A 22 1.71 -10.86 8.66
CA ALA A 22 2.50 -11.36 7.54
C ALA A 22 2.49 -12.90 7.45
N ARG A 23 2.53 -13.62 8.59
CA ARG A 23 2.42 -15.08 8.62
C ARG A 23 1.03 -15.56 8.17
N ASP A 24 -0.03 -14.87 8.60
CA ASP A 24 -1.39 -15.21 8.20
C ASP A 24 -1.61 -15.03 6.70
N PHE A 25 -1.23 -13.88 6.14
CA PHE A 25 -1.32 -13.65 4.70
C PHE A 25 -0.45 -14.61 3.88
N ALA A 26 0.73 -14.99 4.38
CA ALA A 26 1.55 -16.00 3.73
C ALA A 26 0.86 -17.38 3.70
N ARG A 27 0.19 -17.76 4.79
CA ARG A 27 -0.62 -18.99 4.86
C ARG A 27 -1.79 -18.95 3.88
N TYR A 28 -2.50 -17.81 3.77
CA TYR A 28 -3.59 -17.65 2.80
C TYR A 28 -3.10 -17.74 1.36
N ALA A 29 -1.97 -17.10 1.04
CA ALA A 29 -1.36 -17.17 -0.27
C ALA A 29 -0.94 -18.60 -0.65
N GLN A 30 -0.37 -19.36 0.29
CA GLN A 30 -0.01 -20.76 0.07
C GLN A 30 -1.24 -21.66 -0.15
N ALA A 31 -2.34 -21.40 0.57
CA ALA A 31 -3.60 -22.12 0.40
C ALA A 31 -4.31 -21.80 -0.92
N SER A 32 -3.93 -20.72 -1.61
CA SER A 32 -4.52 -20.24 -2.86
C SER A 32 -3.46 -19.93 -3.91
N PRO A 33 -2.70 -20.92 -4.40
CA PRO A 33 -1.52 -20.70 -5.26
C PRO A 33 -1.84 -20.07 -6.62
N ASN A 34 -3.08 -20.17 -7.08
CA ASN A 34 -3.54 -19.54 -8.32
C ASN A 34 -4.00 -18.08 -8.12
N HIS A 35 -4.06 -17.60 -6.88
CA HIS A 35 -4.45 -16.24 -6.56
C HIS A 35 -3.20 -15.34 -6.55
N PRO A 36 -3.12 -14.29 -7.39
CA PRO A 36 -1.89 -13.52 -7.52
C PRO A 36 -1.50 -12.80 -6.21
N ALA A 37 -0.21 -12.81 -5.88
CA ALA A 37 0.33 -12.24 -4.65
C ALA A 37 -0.12 -10.79 -4.36
N ARG A 38 -0.22 -9.95 -5.41
CA ARG A 38 -0.69 -8.55 -5.29
C ARG A 38 -2.04 -8.39 -4.61
N HIS A 39 -2.93 -9.40 -4.68
CA HIS A 39 -4.24 -9.33 -4.03
C HIS A 39 -4.12 -9.49 -2.51
N TRP A 40 -3.20 -10.34 -2.04
CA TRP A 40 -2.90 -10.49 -0.62
C TRP A 40 -2.16 -9.28 -0.07
N LEU A 41 -1.23 -8.72 -0.85
CA LEU A 41 -0.57 -7.46 -0.53
C LEU A 41 -1.58 -6.32 -0.39
N TRP A 42 -2.49 -6.19 -1.35
CA TRP A 42 -3.56 -5.20 -1.31
C TRP A 42 -4.51 -5.39 -0.13
N ALA A 43 -4.89 -6.64 0.18
CA ALA A 43 -5.72 -6.94 1.34
C ALA A 43 -5.03 -6.50 2.64
N ALA A 44 -3.75 -6.84 2.84
CA ALA A 44 -3.00 -6.42 4.02
C ALA A 44 -2.91 -4.89 4.16
N PHE A 45 -2.67 -4.19 3.04
CA PHE A 45 -2.64 -2.72 3.03
C PHE A 45 -4.00 -2.11 3.40
N ARG A 46 -5.10 -2.70 2.92
CA ARG A 46 -6.45 -2.27 3.27
C ARG A 46 -6.81 -2.55 4.71
N ASP A 47 -6.49 -3.73 5.22
CA ASP A 47 -6.75 -4.07 6.62
C ASP A 47 -6.02 -3.06 7.53
N TRP A 48 -4.75 -2.78 7.24
CA TRP A 48 -3.98 -1.74 7.93
C TRP A 48 -4.63 -0.35 7.86
N SER A 49 -5.19 0.04 6.71
CA SER A 49 -5.80 1.35 6.55
C SER A 49 -7.17 1.45 7.21
N GLU A 50 -7.97 0.38 7.19
CA GLU A 50 -9.31 0.31 7.77
C GLU A 50 -9.29 0.22 9.30
N GLU A 51 -8.21 -0.32 9.89
CA GLU A 51 -7.97 -0.31 11.34
C GLU A 51 -7.69 1.09 11.92
N ARG A 52 -7.46 2.09 11.06
CA ARG A 52 -7.17 3.47 11.47
C ARG A 52 -8.40 4.35 11.32
N GLU A 53 -8.74 5.08 12.38
CA GLU A 53 -9.77 6.12 12.28
C GLU A 53 -9.35 7.24 11.32
N ARG A 54 -8.08 7.65 11.39
CA ARG A 54 -7.46 8.66 10.51
C ARG A 54 -5.97 8.40 10.36
N PHE A 55 -5.43 8.69 9.18
CA PHE A 55 -4.00 8.76 8.98
C PHE A 55 -3.42 10.07 9.51
N THR A 56 -2.28 9.94 10.18
CA THR A 56 -1.35 11.06 10.38
C THR A 56 -0.71 11.48 9.05
N SER A 57 -0.16 12.69 9.00
CA SER A 57 0.55 13.18 7.81
C SER A 57 1.72 12.27 7.44
N ASP A 58 2.49 11.80 8.43
CA ASP A 58 3.63 10.92 8.23
C ASP A 58 3.22 9.55 7.67
N GLU A 59 2.10 8.99 8.14
CA GLU A 59 1.56 7.73 7.61
C GLU A 59 1.10 7.90 6.15
N CYS A 60 0.44 9.01 5.82
CA CYS A 60 0.07 9.31 4.43
C CYS A 60 1.31 9.40 3.53
N GLN A 61 2.33 10.15 3.94
CA GLN A 61 3.56 10.30 3.17
C GLN A 61 4.27 8.95 3.01
N THR A 62 4.41 8.19 4.09
CA THR A 62 5.08 6.88 4.09
C THR A 62 4.36 5.89 3.18
N ALA A 63 3.04 5.76 3.32
CA ALA A 63 2.26 4.84 2.51
C ALA A 63 2.20 5.25 1.03
N TYR A 64 2.14 6.55 0.76
CA TYR A 64 2.25 7.05 -0.61
C TYR A 64 3.59 6.71 -1.25
N ALA A 65 4.69 6.96 -0.54
CA ALA A 65 6.04 6.66 -1.01
C ALA A 65 6.26 5.15 -1.24
N LEU A 66 5.66 4.30 -0.40
CA LEU A 66 5.68 2.85 -0.61
C LEU A 66 4.97 2.46 -1.91
N GLY A 67 3.79 3.02 -2.18
CA GLY A 67 3.08 2.76 -3.44
C GLY A 67 3.83 3.29 -4.66
N GLU A 68 4.55 4.40 -4.52
CA GLU A 68 5.40 4.95 -5.59
C GLU A 68 6.60 4.05 -5.90
N ALA A 69 7.24 3.48 -4.86
CA ALA A 69 8.38 2.59 -4.99
C ALA A 69 8.01 1.13 -5.33
N ASP A 70 6.72 0.77 -5.28
CA ASP A 70 6.29 -0.62 -5.51
C ASP A 70 6.58 -1.07 -6.96
N PRO A 71 7.23 -2.24 -7.15
CA PRO A 71 7.54 -2.77 -8.48
C PRO A 71 6.29 -3.24 -9.26
N ASP A 72 5.20 -3.62 -8.59
CA ASP A 72 3.93 -3.89 -9.23
C ASP A 72 3.18 -2.55 -9.43
N HIS A 73 3.20 -2.07 -10.68
CA HIS A 73 2.61 -0.79 -11.05
C HIS A 73 1.13 -0.66 -10.67
N ASN A 74 0.37 -1.77 -10.70
CA ASN A 74 -1.05 -1.74 -10.38
C ASN A 74 -1.28 -1.68 -8.87
N LEU A 75 -0.54 -2.49 -8.09
CA LEU A 75 -0.58 -2.45 -6.63
C LEU A 75 -0.17 -1.07 -6.11
N GLY A 76 0.98 -0.58 -6.57
CA GLY A 76 1.49 0.73 -6.19
C GLY A 76 0.51 1.85 -6.53
N THR A 77 -0.11 1.81 -7.73
CA THR A 77 -1.13 2.80 -8.12
C THR A 77 -2.35 2.74 -7.20
N ALA A 78 -2.80 1.54 -6.84
CA ALA A 78 -3.93 1.38 -5.92
C ALA A 78 -3.61 1.96 -4.53
N MET A 79 -2.42 1.71 -3.99
CA MET A 79 -1.96 2.27 -2.72
C MET A 79 -1.92 3.80 -2.76
N MET A 80 -1.27 4.38 -3.78
CA MET A 80 -1.16 5.84 -3.91
C MET A 80 -2.55 6.49 -4.02
N CYS A 81 -3.43 5.95 -4.86
CA CYS A 81 -4.80 6.45 -5.00
C CYS A 81 -5.60 6.31 -3.70
N HIS A 82 -5.43 5.20 -2.97
CA HIS A 82 -6.09 5.00 -1.69
C HIS A 82 -5.72 6.09 -0.68
N ILE A 83 -4.43 6.44 -0.59
CA ILE A 83 -3.95 7.53 0.28
C ILE A 83 -4.51 8.88 -0.18
N LEU A 84 -4.50 9.18 -1.48
CA LEU A 84 -5.04 10.44 -2.00
C LEU A 84 -6.53 10.64 -1.72
N LEU A 85 -7.29 9.55 -1.64
CA LEU A 85 -8.72 9.58 -1.34
C LEU A 85 -9.02 9.76 0.15
N GLN A 86 -8.00 9.71 1.03
CA GLN A 86 -8.17 9.98 2.45
C GLN A 86 -8.44 11.46 2.69
N ARG A 87 -9.41 11.74 3.57
CA ARG A 87 -9.79 13.12 3.93
C ARG A 87 -8.65 13.89 4.59
N THR A 88 -7.76 13.18 5.29
CA THR A 88 -6.59 13.76 5.97
C THR A 88 -5.34 13.80 5.10
N CYS A 89 -5.44 13.44 3.81
CA CYS A 89 -4.29 13.43 2.91
C CYS A 89 -3.62 14.82 2.84
N PRO A 90 -2.35 14.94 3.25
CA PRO A 90 -1.60 16.18 3.23
C PRO A 90 -1.51 16.84 1.84
N THR A 91 -1.46 18.17 1.81
CA THR A 91 -1.39 18.94 0.56
C THR A 91 -0.11 18.67 -0.23
N ASP A 92 1.02 18.47 0.43
CA ASP A 92 2.29 18.14 -0.21
C ASP A 92 2.26 16.77 -0.93
N VAL A 93 1.60 15.76 -0.34
CA VAL A 93 1.34 14.47 -1.00
C VAL A 93 0.49 14.66 -2.26
N ARG A 94 -0.54 15.52 -2.21
CA ARG A 94 -1.35 15.85 -3.40
C ARG A 94 -0.55 16.58 -4.47
N VAL A 95 0.31 17.52 -4.08
CA VAL A 95 1.19 18.26 -5.00
C VAL A 95 2.17 17.30 -5.69
N ALA A 96 2.79 16.39 -4.94
CA ALA A 96 3.65 15.35 -5.50
C ALA A 96 2.87 14.45 -6.47
N ALA A 97 1.66 14.04 -6.10
CA ALA A 97 0.80 13.21 -6.93
C ALA A 97 0.37 13.85 -8.24
N ALA A 98 0.18 15.17 -8.29
CA ALA A 98 -0.10 15.89 -9.52
C ALA A 98 1.05 15.78 -10.55
N GLN A 99 2.27 15.50 -10.09
CA GLN A 99 3.47 15.33 -10.92
C GLN A 99 3.81 13.87 -11.21
N SER A 100 3.05 12.90 -10.66
CA SER A 100 3.32 11.48 -10.82
C SER A 100 3.35 11.05 -12.29
N ASN A 101 4.23 10.11 -12.65
CA ASN A 101 4.23 9.52 -13.99
C ASN A 101 3.00 8.62 -14.25
N ARG A 102 2.23 8.27 -13.21
CA ARG A 102 1.04 7.41 -13.28
C ARG A 102 -0.22 8.25 -13.57
N PRO A 103 -0.86 8.14 -14.76
CA PRO A 103 -1.98 9.02 -15.13
C PRO A 103 -3.18 8.96 -14.18
N VAL A 104 -3.47 7.78 -13.61
CA VAL A 104 -4.56 7.60 -12.65
C VAL A 104 -4.27 8.37 -11.36
N VAL A 105 -3.05 8.29 -10.83
CA VAL A 105 -2.61 9.03 -9.64
C VAL A 105 -2.76 10.55 -9.85
N ARG A 106 -2.29 11.08 -11.00
CA ARG A 106 -2.46 12.51 -11.32
C ARG A 106 -3.92 12.93 -11.34
N ARG A 107 -4.79 12.11 -11.94
CA ARG A 107 -6.24 12.37 -11.99
C ARG A 107 -6.84 12.38 -10.59
N THR A 108 -6.49 11.41 -9.75
CA THR A 108 -6.98 11.32 -8.37
C THR A 108 -6.50 12.47 -7.50
N ALA A 109 -5.31 13.01 -7.74
CA ALA A 109 -4.78 14.17 -6.99
C ALA A 109 -5.64 15.43 -7.14
N GLY A 110 -6.27 15.62 -8.31
CA GLY A 110 -7.14 16.76 -8.62
C GLY A 110 -8.63 16.53 -8.36
N ALA A 111 -9.01 15.38 -7.80
CA ALA A 111 -10.39 15.05 -7.40
C ALA A 111 -10.65 15.44 -5.95
#